data_AF-A0ABC8UBJ0-F1
#
_entry.id   AF-A0ABC8UBJ0-F1
#
_cell.length_a   1.000
_cell.length_b   1.000
_cell.length_c   1.000
_cell.angle_alpha   90.00
_cell.angle_beta   90.00
_cell.angle_gamma   90.00
#
_symmetry.space_group_name_H-M   'P 1'
#
loop_
_entity.id
_entity.type
_entity.pdbx_description
1 polymer ?
#
loop_
_entity_poly.entity_id
_entity_poly.type
_entity_poly.pdbx_seq_one_letter_code
_entity_poly.pdbx_strand_id
1 'polypeptide(L)'
;SLNQRGNGFVIGSPSDARKGIGCGLWSDFGCTSPEREVHPANRFLVGWFELRGGGPGHGLRLCSFSGCGRPEARIGEFRRCTGCGKVNYCSRGCQALDWKIRHKVECAPTEQWMDQEDSEEEPEEEDEEVQGEDEEAW
;
A
#
# COMPACT_ATOMS: atom_id res chain seq x y z
N SER A 1 -38.72 41.15 -46.85
CA SER A 1 -37.45 40.62 -47.36
C SER A 1 -36.37 40.93 -46.34
N LEU A 2 -35.99 39.96 -45.50
CA LEU A 2 -34.99 40.12 -44.45
C LEU A 2 -33.77 39.31 -44.86
N ASN A 3 -32.74 40.01 -45.35
CA ASN A 3 -31.48 39.41 -45.79
C ASN A 3 -30.60 39.23 -44.54
N GLN A 4 -30.54 38.01 -44.02
CA GLN A 4 -29.54 37.63 -43.02
C GLN A 4 -28.23 37.31 -43.73
N ARG A 5 -27.16 38.05 -43.42
CA ARG A 5 -25.79 37.65 -43.73
C ARG A 5 -24.98 37.72 -42.43
N GLY A 6 -24.54 36.54 -41.99
CA GLY A 6 -23.91 36.31 -40.71
C GLY A 6 -22.52 36.93 -40.61
N ASN A 7 -22.19 37.38 -39.41
CA ASN A 7 -20.82 37.65 -38.97
C ASN A 7 -20.06 36.33 -38.92
N GLY A 8 -19.01 36.20 -39.75
CA GLY A 8 -18.05 35.12 -39.64
C GLY A 8 -17.21 35.28 -38.38
N PHE A 9 -17.43 34.41 -37.39
CA PHE A 9 -16.52 34.23 -36.27
C PHE A 9 -15.34 33.39 -36.75
N VAL A 10 -14.16 34.03 -36.86
CA VAL A 10 -12.91 33.34 -37.15
C VAL A 10 -12.53 32.47 -35.95
N ILE A 11 -12.61 31.15 -36.12
CA ILE A 11 -12.04 30.20 -35.16
C ILE A 11 -10.51 30.28 -35.26
N GLY A 12 -9.90 31.07 -34.38
CA GLY A 12 -8.47 30.95 -34.12
C GLY A 12 -8.22 29.60 -33.47
N SER A 13 -7.62 28.67 -34.21
CA SER A 13 -7.13 27.40 -33.67
C SER A 13 -6.16 27.69 -32.52
N PRO A 14 -6.32 27.10 -31.32
CA PRO A 14 -5.25 27.07 -30.36
C PRO A 14 -4.16 26.20 -30.95
N SER A 15 -3.05 26.84 -31.31
CA SER A 15 -1.77 26.17 -31.53
C SER A 15 -1.33 25.57 -30.20
N ASP A 16 -1.85 24.38 -29.89
CA ASP A 16 -1.26 23.52 -28.87
C ASP A 16 0.11 23.11 -29.38
N ALA A 17 1.13 23.74 -28.82
CA ALA A 17 2.52 23.38 -29.00
C ALA A 17 2.72 21.94 -28.49
N ARG A 18 2.43 20.96 -29.35
CA ARG A 18 2.84 19.56 -29.17
C ARG A 18 4.35 19.48 -29.35
N LYS A 19 5.09 19.94 -28.35
CA LYS A 19 6.52 19.69 -28.22
C LYS A 19 6.69 18.30 -27.63
N GLY A 20 7.14 17.35 -28.45
CA GLY A 20 7.72 16.11 -27.95
C GLY A 20 7.29 14.83 -28.67
N ILE A 21 7.55 14.74 -29.98
CA ILE A 21 7.78 13.43 -30.62
C ILE A 21 9.25 13.42 -31.02
N GLY A 22 10.02 12.58 -30.34
CA GLY A 22 11.45 12.47 -30.55
C GLY A 22 12.05 11.45 -29.60
N CYS A 23 11.57 10.20 -29.64
CA CYS A 23 12.36 9.09 -29.13
C CYS A 23 13.39 8.75 -30.21
N GLY A 24 14.53 9.44 -30.15
CA GLY A 24 15.73 8.99 -30.84
C GLY A 24 16.15 7.65 -30.25
N LEU A 25 16.47 6.69 -31.12
CA LEU A 25 16.63 5.28 -30.82
C LEU A 25 17.69 4.93 -29.77
N TRP A 26 18.48 5.87 -29.22
CA TRP A 26 19.57 5.61 -28.27
C TRP A 26 19.61 6.59 -27.08
N SER A 27 18.60 6.59 -26.22
CA SER A 27 18.69 7.34 -24.95
C SER A 27 17.98 6.59 -23.84
N ASP A 28 18.73 5.70 -23.18
CA ASP A 28 18.26 4.77 -22.15
C ASP A 28 17.94 5.42 -20.78
N PHE A 29 17.95 6.74 -20.62
CA PHE A 29 17.71 7.35 -19.29
C PHE A 29 16.93 8.68 -19.33
N GLY A 30 15.80 8.74 -20.03
CA GLY A 30 15.08 10.01 -20.17
C GLY A 30 13.58 9.94 -20.35
N CYS A 31 12.86 9.02 -19.69
CA CYS A 31 11.41 9.22 -19.54
C CYS A 31 11.19 10.26 -18.43
N THR A 32 11.21 11.54 -18.80
CA THR A 32 10.65 12.60 -17.97
C THR A 32 9.14 12.41 -17.98
N SER A 33 8.66 11.47 -17.15
CA SER A 33 7.25 11.26 -16.95
C SER A 33 6.66 12.60 -16.53
N PRO A 34 5.60 13.09 -17.20
CA PRO A 34 4.80 14.15 -16.61
C PRO A 34 4.38 13.70 -15.20
N GLU A 35 4.18 14.67 -14.30
CA GLU A 35 3.58 14.44 -12.97
C GLU A 35 2.51 13.36 -13.12
N ARG A 36 2.76 12.18 -12.52
CA ARG A 36 2.21 10.90 -12.96
C ARG A 36 0.69 10.93 -12.86
N GLU A 37 0.03 11.40 -13.92
CA GLU A 37 -1.40 11.67 -13.94
C GLU A 37 -2.14 10.35 -13.73
N VAL A 38 -3.08 10.35 -12.79
CA VAL A 38 -3.81 9.14 -12.43
C VAL A 38 -4.61 8.69 -13.65
N HIS A 39 -4.30 7.49 -14.16
CA HIS A 39 -4.93 6.97 -15.37
C HIS A 39 -6.48 7.02 -15.25
N PRO A 40 -7.22 7.44 -16.29
CA PRO A 40 -8.68 7.58 -16.22
C PRO A 40 -9.41 6.33 -15.73
N ALA A 41 -8.89 5.13 -16.06
CA ALA A 41 -9.44 3.87 -15.55
C ALA A 41 -9.33 3.73 -14.02
N ASN A 42 -8.23 4.20 -13.43
CA ASN A 42 -8.09 4.19 -11.97
C ASN A 42 -9.10 5.13 -11.33
N ARG A 43 -9.31 6.32 -11.91
CA ARG A 43 -10.32 7.29 -11.45
C ARG A 43 -11.73 6.69 -11.49
N PHE A 44 -12.04 5.95 -12.55
CA PHE A 44 -13.30 5.20 -12.64
C PHE A 44 -13.41 4.14 -11.54
N LEU A 45 -12.37 3.32 -11.34
CA LEU A 45 -12.39 2.24 -10.35
C LEU A 45 -12.60 2.76 -8.92
N VAL A 46 -11.92 3.85 -8.56
CA VAL A 46 -12.08 4.51 -7.25
C VAL A 46 -13.55 4.89 -7.05
N GLY A 47 -14.12 5.70 -7.96
CA GLY A 47 -15.50 6.15 -7.83
C GLY A 47 -16.52 5.01 -7.90
N TRP A 48 -16.27 3.99 -8.71
CA TRP A 48 -17.15 2.83 -8.85
C TRP A 48 -17.31 2.06 -7.53
N PHE A 49 -16.20 1.83 -6.81
CA PHE A 49 -16.26 1.13 -5.53
C PHE A 49 -16.75 2.02 -4.39
N GLU A 50 -16.44 3.32 -4.38
CA GLU A 50 -17.00 4.27 -3.40
C GLU A 50 -18.53 4.28 -3.42
N LEU A 51 -19.14 4.32 -4.62
CA LEU A 51 -20.60 4.28 -4.78
C LEU A 51 -21.25 2.97 -4.33
N ARG A 52 -20.48 1.87 -4.24
CA ARG A 52 -20.98 0.53 -3.95
C ARG A 52 -20.69 0.05 -2.53
N GLY A 53 -20.27 0.96 -1.64
CA GLY A 53 -19.95 0.62 -0.25
C GLY A 53 -18.49 0.22 -0.02
N GLY A 54 -17.58 0.65 -0.90
CA GLY A 54 -16.15 0.72 -0.59
C GLY A 54 -15.33 -0.56 -0.76
N GLY A 55 -15.87 -1.63 -1.37
CA GLY A 55 -15.10 -2.85 -1.55
C GLY A 55 -15.58 -3.78 -2.68
N PRO A 56 -14.69 -4.64 -3.19
CA PRO A 56 -14.99 -5.64 -4.22
C PRO A 56 -15.78 -6.86 -3.69
N GLY A 57 -16.05 -6.94 -2.38
CA GLY A 57 -16.74 -8.05 -1.74
C GLY A 57 -15.84 -9.28 -1.55
N HIS A 58 -16.40 -10.35 -0.97
CA HIS A 58 -15.77 -11.69 -0.92
C HIS A 58 -14.37 -11.74 -0.26
N GLY A 59 -14.09 -10.84 0.70
CA GLY A 59 -12.79 -10.77 1.38
C GLY A 59 -11.65 -10.18 0.53
N LEU A 60 -11.92 -9.77 -0.70
CA LEU A 60 -10.97 -9.08 -1.57
C LEU A 60 -10.80 -7.63 -1.12
N ARG A 61 -9.58 -7.11 -1.25
CA ARG A 61 -9.23 -5.75 -0.81
C ARG A 61 -9.01 -4.82 -2.00
N LEU A 62 -9.18 -3.52 -1.76
CA LEU A 62 -8.70 -2.49 -2.68
C LEU A 62 -7.27 -2.10 -2.33
N CYS A 63 -6.51 -1.63 -3.32
CA CYS A 63 -5.20 -1.03 -3.08
C CYS A 63 -5.36 0.19 -2.17
N SER A 64 -4.55 0.29 -1.12
CA SER A 64 -4.63 1.38 -0.15
C SER A 64 -4.18 2.75 -0.71
N PHE A 65 -3.53 2.78 -1.87
CA PHE A 65 -3.29 4.05 -2.57
C PHE A 65 -4.61 4.55 -3.20
N SER A 66 -5.12 5.68 -2.71
CA SER A 66 -6.40 6.26 -3.12
C SER A 66 -6.51 6.57 -4.61
N GLY A 67 -5.40 6.80 -5.31
CA GLY A 67 -5.38 7.00 -6.77
C GLY A 67 -5.36 5.71 -7.61
N CYS A 68 -5.46 4.53 -7.00
CA CYS A 68 -5.38 3.25 -7.72
C CYS A 68 -6.76 2.63 -7.99
N GLY A 69 -7.54 2.39 -6.94
CA GLY A 69 -8.86 1.73 -7.04
C GLY A 69 -8.83 0.26 -7.49
N ARG A 70 -7.65 -0.34 -7.71
CA ARG A 70 -7.53 -1.72 -8.18
C ARG A 70 -7.94 -2.71 -7.07
N PRO A 71 -8.87 -3.65 -7.34
CA PRO A 71 -9.19 -4.73 -6.43
C PRO A 71 -8.18 -5.87 -6.54
N GLU A 72 -8.01 -6.64 -5.46
CA GLU A 72 -7.33 -7.93 -5.47
C GLU A 72 -7.99 -8.86 -6.49
N ALA A 73 -7.19 -9.56 -7.30
CA ALA A 73 -7.72 -10.64 -8.13
C ALA A 73 -7.81 -11.95 -7.33
N ARG A 74 -7.00 -12.09 -6.28
CA ARG A 74 -6.99 -13.20 -5.33
C ARG A 74 -6.80 -12.69 -3.91
N ILE A 75 -7.46 -13.32 -2.95
CA ILE A 75 -7.36 -12.96 -1.53
C ILE A 75 -5.89 -12.97 -1.09
N GLY A 76 -5.42 -11.84 -0.57
CA GLY A 76 -4.05 -11.72 -0.05
C GLY A 76 -2.95 -11.61 -1.11
N GLU A 77 -3.30 -11.34 -2.37
CA GLU A 77 -2.33 -11.05 -3.43
C GLU A 77 -1.53 -9.77 -3.15
N PHE A 78 -2.14 -8.80 -2.45
CA PHE A 78 -1.50 -7.53 -2.16
C PHE A 78 -0.49 -7.62 -1.02
N ARG A 79 0.60 -6.87 -1.17
CA ARG A 79 1.66 -6.82 -0.16
C ARG A 79 1.32 -5.80 0.91
N ARG A 80 1.53 -6.16 2.17
CA ARG A 80 1.39 -5.25 3.30
C ARG A 80 2.59 -4.31 3.39
N CYS A 81 2.37 -3.11 3.93
CA CYS A 81 3.48 -2.27 4.37
C CYS A 81 4.29 -3.04 5.44
N THR A 82 5.60 -3.16 5.25
CA THR A 82 6.48 -3.89 6.17
C THR A 82 6.66 -3.19 7.51
N GLY A 83 6.50 -1.86 7.56
CA GLY A 83 6.61 -1.09 8.80
C GLY A 83 5.39 -1.26 9.70
N CYS A 84 4.19 -0.93 9.21
CA CYS A 84 2.98 -0.97 10.02
C CYS A 84 2.15 -2.26 9.88
N GLY A 85 2.22 -2.96 8.75
CA GLY A 85 1.36 -4.10 8.44
C GLY A 85 -0.12 -3.77 8.14
N LYS A 86 -0.56 -2.52 8.32
CA LYS A 86 -1.99 -2.12 8.32
C LYS A 86 -2.59 -1.93 6.92
N VAL A 87 -1.79 -1.43 5.97
CA VAL A 87 -2.21 -1.10 4.59
C VAL A 87 -1.67 -2.12 3.58
N ASN A 88 -2.37 -2.29 2.45
CA ASN A 88 -2.05 -3.29 1.42
C ASN A 88 -1.93 -2.63 0.04
N TYR A 89 -0.91 -2.99 -0.73
CA TYR A 89 -0.63 -2.41 -2.05
C TYR A 89 -0.54 -3.47 -3.14
N CYS A 90 -1.12 -3.17 -4.30
CA CYS A 90 -1.04 -4.01 -5.50
C CYS A 90 0.37 -4.04 -6.13
N SER A 91 1.23 -3.09 -5.78
CA SER A 91 2.58 -2.97 -6.33
C SER A 91 3.47 -2.11 -5.43
N ARG A 92 4.79 -2.25 -5.58
CA ARG A 92 5.76 -1.34 -4.94
C ARG A 92 5.59 0.10 -5.42
N GLY A 93 5.13 0.32 -6.65
CA GLY A 93 4.87 1.66 -7.19
C GLY A 93 3.75 2.38 -6.42
N CYS A 94 2.65 1.68 -6.12
CA CYS A 94 1.56 2.26 -5.33
C CYS A 94 1.99 2.56 -3.89
N GLN A 95 2.81 1.68 -3.27
CA GLN A 95 3.37 1.94 -1.95
C GLN A 95 4.25 3.20 -1.95
N ALA A 96 5.15 3.34 -2.93
CA ALA A 96 6.05 4.49 -3.01
C ALA A 96 5.30 5.82 -3.23
N LEU A 97 4.25 5.80 -4.05
CA LEU A 97 3.39 6.97 -4.28
C LEU A 97 2.63 7.35 -3.01
N ASP A 98 1.96 6.39 -2.37
CA ASP A 98 1.22 6.62 -1.13
C ASP A 98 2.16 7.10 0.00
N TRP A 99 3.37 6.54 0.07
CA TRP A 99 4.42 6.98 1.00
C TRP A 99 4.77 8.46 0.80
N LYS A 100 4.95 8.89 -0.45
CA LYS A 100 5.31 10.27 -0.78
C LYS A 100 4.22 11.27 -0.37
N ILE A 101 2.95 10.89 -0.46
CA ILE A 101 1.83 11.83 -0.30
C ILE A 101 1.14 11.78 1.07
N ARG A 102 1.13 10.63 1.75
CA ARG A 102 0.33 10.45 2.98
C ARG A 102 0.87 9.40 3.94
N HIS A 103 1.22 8.21 3.45
CA HIS A 103 1.48 7.08 4.36
C HIS A 103 2.69 7.28 5.27
N LYS A 104 3.70 8.06 4.88
CA LYS A 104 4.88 8.33 5.71
C LYS A 104 4.54 8.89 7.09
N VAL A 105 3.49 9.73 7.19
CA VAL A 105 3.09 10.34 8.46
C VAL A 105 2.12 9.48 9.27
N GLU A 106 1.46 8.52 8.63
CA GLU A 106 0.48 7.61 9.28
C GLU A 106 1.08 6.25 9.65
N CYS A 107 2.25 5.92 9.11
CA CYS A 107 2.88 4.63 9.30
C CYS A 107 3.47 4.51 10.71
N ALA A 108 2.67 3.98 11.63
CA ALA A 108 3.11 3.56 12.95
C ALA A 108 3.24 2.02 13.02
N PRO A 109 4.34 1.48 13.57
CA PRO A 109 4.45 0.05 13.86
C PRO A 109 3.23 -0.46 14.61
N THR A 110 2.83 -1.70 14.31
CA THR A 110 1.89 -2.39 15.19
C THR A 110 2.77 -3.04 16.25
N GLU A 111 2.64 -2.63 17.52
CA GLU A 111 3.34 -3.24 18.66
C GLU A 111 3.25 -4.77 18.54
N GLN A 112 4.35 -5.40 18.15
CA GLN A 112 4.53 -6.83 18.27
C GLN A 112 4.92 -7.06 19.72
N TRP A 113 3.91 -7.38 20.54
CA TRP A 113 3.99 -8.23 21.74
C TRP A 113 5.38 -8.24 22.38
N MET A 114 5.57 -7.33 23.35
CA MET A 114 6.67 -7.37 24.30
C MET A 114 6.82 -8.80 24.83
N ASP A 115 8.06 -9.26 24.84
CA ASP A 115 8.50 -10.58 25.25
C ASP A 115 7.82 -11.05 26.54
N GLN A 116 7.24 -12.25 26.49
CA GLN A 116 6.90 -13.01 27.69
C GLN A 116 8.21 -13.66 28.18
N GLU A 117 9.06 -12.87 28.82
CA GLU A 117 10.16 -13.35 29.68
C GLU A 117 9.88 -12.78 31.08
N ASP A 118 9.23 -13.55 31.96
CA ASP A 118 9.58 -13.66 33.39
C ASP A 118 8.74 -14.75 34.09
N SER A 119 9.42 -15.79 34.57
CA SER A 119 9.15 -16.61 35.77
C SER A 119 9.88 -17.94 35.63
N GLU A 120 11.21 -17.89 35.73
CA GLU A 120 11.98 -19.01 36.24
C GLU A 120 11.59 -19.19 37.72
N GLU A 121 10.56 -19.98 38.01
CA GLU A 121 10.35 -20.52 39.35
C GLU A 121 11.35 -21.68 39.51
N GLU A 122 12.50 -21.40 40.12
CA GLU A 122 13.34 -22.43 40.74
C GLU A 122 12.67 -22.88 42.05
N PRO A 123 12.28 -24.16 42.20
CA PRO A 123 11.89 -24.67 43.50
C PRO A 123 13.13 -24.95 44.34
N GLU A 124 13.06 -24.43 45.56
CA GLU A 124 14.04 -24.45 46.63
C GLU A 124 14.50 -25.89 46.99
N GLU A 125 15.79 -26.02 47.30
CA GLU A 125 16.43 -27.25 47.77
C GLU A 125 15.80 -27.71 49.10
N GLU A 126 15.17 -28.89 49.12
CA GLU A 126 14.81 -29.59 50.36
C GLU A 126 15.98 -30.48 50.79
N ASP A 127 16.66 -30.07 51.86
CA ASP A 127 17.66 -30.81 52.60
C ASP A 127 16.98 -31.85 53.52
N GLU A 128 16.69 -33.05 53.00
CA GLU A 128 16.35 -34.19 53.85
C GLU A 128 17.60 -34.73 54.56
N GLU A 129 17.75 -34.35 55.84
CA GLU A 129 18.57 -35.05 56.84
C GLU A 129 18.09 -36.50 57.00
N VAL A 130 18.79 -37.45 56.36
CA VAL A 130 18.69 -38.87 56.72
C VAL A 130 19.52 -39.13 57.97
N GLN A 131 18.85 -39.21 59.11
CA GLN A 131 19.38 -39.79 60.33
C GLN A 131 19.60 -41.29 60.11
N GLY A 132 20.80 -41.76 60.47
CA GLY A 132 21.28 -43.09 60.13
C GLY A 132 20.64 -44.23 60.90
N GLU A 133 20.82 -45.43 60.36
CA GLU A 133 20.79 -46.68 61.11
C GLU A 133 21.98 -47.54 60.64
N ASP A 134 22.83 -47.77 61.62
CA ASP A 134 23.91 -48.71 61.77
C ASP A 134 23.44 -50.15 61.65
N GLU A 135 23.85 -50.87 60.61
CA GLU A 135 23.81 -52.33 60.65
C GLU A 135 24.97 -52.98 59.90
N GLU A 136 25.81 -53.67 60.66
CA GLU A 136 26.93 -54.49 60.23
C GLU A 136 26.49 -55.79 59.55
N ALA A 137 27.30 -56.32 58.61
CA ALA A 137 27.53 -57.77 58.46
C ALA A 137 28.44 -58.14 57.27
N TRP A 138 29.67 -58.55 57.61
CA TRP A 138 30.55 -59.55 56.96
C TRP A 138 31.07 -59.34 55.53
#